data_AF-A0A3B8JWJ3-F1
#
_entry.id   AF-A0A3B8JWJ3-F1
#
_cell.length_a   1.000
_cell.length_b   1.000
_cell.length_c   1.000
_cell.angle_alpha   90.00
_cell.angle_beta   90.00
_cell.angle_gamma   90.00
#
_symmetry.space_group_name_H-M   'P 1'
#
loop_
_entity.id
_entity.type
_entity.pdbx_description
1 polymer ?
#
loop_
_entity_poly.entity_id
_entity_poly.type
_entity_poly.pdbx_seq_one_letter_code
_entity_poly.pdbx_strand_id
1 'polypeptide(L)' 'VFTEVRSDYPPGTVVEELQKGYMFNERVLRASMVKVSAE' A
#
# COMPACT_ATOMS: atom_id res chain seq x y z
N VAL A 1 -3.57 -3.10 -5.88
CA VAL A 1 -2.74 -1.88 -5.87
C VAL A 1 -3.51 -0.82 -6.62
N PHE A 2 -3.84 0.30 -5.98
CA PHE A 2 -4.51 1.43 -6.64
C PHE A 2 -3.50 2.57 -6.76
N THR A 3 -3.44 3.18 -7.93
CA THR A 3 -2.36 4.10 -8.29
C THR A 3 -2.94 5.49 -8.49
N GLU A 4 -2.45 6.47 -7.72
CA GLU A 4 -2.75 7.89 -7.93
C GLU A 4 -1.46 8.68 -8.07
N VAL A 5 -1.48 9.65 -8.98
CA VAL A 5 -0.35 10.56 -9.22
C VAL A 5 -0.41 11.66 -8.16
N ARG A 6 0.47 11.58 -7.16
CA ARG A 6 0.55 12.57 -6.09
C ARG A 6 1.99 13.04 -5.95
N SER A 7 2.23 14.27 -6.39
CA SER A 7 3.55 14.93 -6.43
C SER A 7 4.19 15.18 -5.06
N ASP A 8 3.44 14.96 -3.98
CA ASP A 8 3.89 15.25 -2.62
C ASP A 8 4.79 14.15 -2.02
N TYR A 9 4.75 12.93 -2.60
CA TYR A 9 5.50 11.78 -2.12
C TYR A 9 6.32 11.14 -3.24
N PRO A 10 7.53 10.65 -2.94
CA PRO A 10 8.36 9.95 -3.93
C PRO A 10 7.65 8.69 -4.46
N PRO A 11 7.92 8.31 -5.72
CA PRO A 11 7.26 7.18 -6.36
C PRO A 11 7.49 5.88 -5.58
N GLY A 12 6.44 5.05 -5.49
CA GLY A 12 6.46 3.81 -4.71
C GLY A 12 6.20 3.98 -3.22
N THR A 13 5.93 5.20 -2.75
CA THR A 13 5.52 5.45 -1.36
C THR A 13 4.06 5.01 -1.15
N VAL A 14 3.81 4.27 -0.07
CA VAL A 14 2.46 3.92 0.38
C VAL A 14 1.82 5.17 0.97
N VAL A 15 0.76 5.67 0.32
CA VAL A 15 0.07 6.90 0.74
C VAL A 15 -1.05 6.58 1.73
N GLU A 16 -1.80 5.51 1.48
CA GLU A 16 -2.95 5.14 2.29
C GLU A 16 -3.23 3.64 2.25
N GLU A 17 -3.65 3.08 3.39
CA GLU A 17 -4.14 1.71 3.48
C GLU A 17 -5.67 1.67 3.38
N LEU A 18 -6.19 1.22 2.23
CA LEU A 18 -7.62 1.04 2.00
C LEU A 18 -8.16 -0.17 2.76
N GLN A 19 -7.32 -1.18 2.96
CA GLN A 19 -7.69 -2.37 3.69
C GLN A 19 -6.51 -2.99 4.43
N LYS A 20 -6.75 -3.30 5.71
CA LYS A 20 -5.76 -3.94 6.56
C LYS A 20 -5.43 -5.36 6.08
N GLY A 21 -4.14 -5.61 5.96
CA GLY A 21 -3.56 -6.93 5.87
C GLY A 21 -3.35 -7.53 7.25
N TYR A 22 -3.14 -8.85 7.28
CA TYR A 22 -2.87 -9.59 8.50
C TYR A 22 -1.69 -10.53 8.25
N MET A 23 -0.78 -10.56 9.20
CA MET A 23 0.33 -11.51 9.26
C MET A 23 0.24 -12.28 10.56
N PHE A 24 0.44 -13.60 10.49
CA PHE A 24 0.52 -14.46 11.66
C PHE A 24 1.89 -15.13 11.67
N ASN A 25 2.72 -14.73 12.65
CA ASN A 25 4.15 -15.02 12.68
C ASN A 25 4.78 -14.59 11.35
N GLU A 26 5.32 -15.52 10.56
CA GLU A 26 5.93 -15.25 9.25
C GLU A 26 4.99 -15.55 8.07
N ARG A 27 3.74 -15.95 8.34
CA ARG A 27 2.77 -16.28 7.30
C ARG A 27 1.87 -15.09 7.00
N VAL A 28 1.87 -14.63 5.76
CA VAL A 28 0.91 -13.65 5.27
C VAL A 28 -0.46 -14.32 5.16
N LEU A 29 -1.39 -13.93 6.03
CA LEU A 29 -2.79 -14.36 5.95
C LEU A 29 -3.52 -13.56 4.87
N ARG A 30 -3.17 -12.28 4.75
CA ARG A 30 -3.74 -11.40 3.75
C ARG A 30 -2.88 -10.16 3.54
N ALA A 31 -2.60 -9.82 2.28
CA ALA A 31 -1.93 -8.57 1.94
C ALA A 31 -2.84 -7.37 2.18
N SER A 32 -2.27 -6.27 2.69
CA SER A 32 -2.97 -4.98 2.78
C SER A 32 -3.28 -4.46 1.37
N MET A 33 -4.49 -3.94 1.16
CA MET A 33 -4.74 -3.16 -0.03
C MET A 33 -4.27 -1.75 0.21
N VAL A 34 -3.18 -1.38 -0.45
CA VAL A 34 -2.57 -0.07 -0.35
C VAL A 34 -2.76 0.72 -1.63
N LYS A 35 -2.81 2.03 -1.43
CA LYS A 35 -2.73 3.03 -2.47
C LYS A 35 -1.31 3.55 -2.52
N VAL A 36 -0.71 3.52 -3.70
CA VAL A 36 0.69 3.86 -3.90
C VAL A 36 0.76 5.10 -4.78
N SER A 37 1.70 5.97 -4.47
CA SER A 37 2.01 7.08 -5.37
C SER A 37 2.67 6.52 -6.62
N ALA A 38 2.04 6.71 -7.79
CA ALA A 38 2.79 6.67 -9.04
C ALA A 38 3.34 8.05 -9.34
N GLU A 39 4.53 8.04 -9.90
CA GLU A 39 5.07 9.19 -10.61
C GLU A 39 4.13 9.69 -11.70
#